data_AF-A0A7V1KMR4-F1
#
_entry.id   AF-A0A7V1KMR4-F1
#
_cell.length_a   1.000
_cell.length_b   1.000
_cell.length_c   1.000
_cell.angle_alpha   90.00
_cell.angle_beta   90.00
_cell.angle_gamma   90.00
#
_symmetry.space_group_name_H-M   'P 1'
#
loop_
_entity.id
_entity.type
_entity.pdbx_description
1 polymer ?
#
loop_
_entity_poly.entity_id
_entity_poly.type
_entity_poly.pdbx_seq_one_letter_code
_entity_poly.pdbx_strand_id
1 'polypeptide(L)'
;MSKLGLALLLLGILAMGAGAQIAFPLAPQVAPEDVIAFLATLPVPEELKAPLAGEMLAAMGEGRLSPGIAMAFLQALSALSPQEQVQGLEVMLSALVGEMIVDPLLNEALQGLRLARPWAQVLNILQLRLGLLSATQAVFIQQGIIPLRPAQEHAPPDLDAALLVLEVAWAIGDHLISGNSPADAVGMEQLVQARLRRLRGSLLPVQLVDPVLDRLSPALIQEIVALALNPERR
;
A
#
# COMPACT_ATOMS: atom_id res chain seq x y z
N MET A 1 31.68 -44.27 3.72
CA MET A 1 30.68 -43.45 3.00
C MET A 1 31.32 -42.11 2.67
N SER A 2 31.54 -41.84 1.38
CA SER A 2 32.44 -40.77 0.91
C SER A 2 31.80 -39.39 1.08
N LYS A 3 32.58 -38.43 1.60
CA LYS A 3 32.20 -37.01 1.81
C LYS A 3 31.75 -36.31 0.52
N LEU A 4 32.04 -36.90 -0.64
CA LEU A 4 31.57 -36.44 -1.96
C LEU A 4 30.09 -36.70 -2.21
N GLY A 5 29.49 -37.73 -1.60
CA GLY A 5 28.06 -38.01 -1.74
C GLY A 5 27.15 -37.03 -1.00
N LEU A 6 27.66 -36.42 0.08
CA LEU A 6 26.93 -35.42 0.86
C LEU A 6 26.98 -34.03 0.20
N ALA A 7 28.10 -33.71 -0.46
CA ALA A 7 28.27 -32.44 -1.16
C ALA A 7 27.37 -32.32 -2.41
N LEU A 8 27.13 -33.43 -3.11
CA LEU A 8 26.23 -33.47 -4.27
C LEU A 8 24.74 -33.41 -3.87
N LEU A 9 24.38 -33.86 -2.66
CA LEU A 9 23.01 -33.72 -2.17
C LEU A 9 22.70 -32.30 -1.67
N LEU A 10 23.69 -31.58 -1.15
CA LEU A 10 23.58 -30.19 -0.70
C LEU A 10 23.62 -29.16 -1.85
N LEU A 11 24.19 -29.51 -3.00
CA LEU A 11 24.17 -28.69 -4.22
C LEU A 11 22.89 -28.86 -5.05
N GLY A 12 22.07 -29.89 -4.77
CA GLY A 12 20.81 -30.15 -5.47
C GLY A 12 19.60 -29.37 -4.95
N ILE A 13 19.71 -28.67 -3.82
CA ILE A 13 18.61 -27.90 -3.20
C ILE A 13 18.71 -26.40 -3.52
N LEU A 14 19.79 -25.94 -4.17
CA LEU A 14 20.06 -24.52 -4.39
C LEU A 14 19.77 -24.02 -5.82
N ALA A 15 18.92 -24.73 -6.57
CA ALA A 15 18.65 -24.41 -7.97
C ALA A 15 17.18 -24.58 -8.37
N MET A 16 16.24 -24.08 -7.57
CA MET A 16 14.88 -23.71 -8.04
C MET A 16 14.26 -22.77 -7.00
N GLY A 17 14.03 -21.51 -7.39
CA GLY A 17 13.38 -20.53 -6.52
C GLY A 17 13.82 -19.10 -6.78
N ALA A 18 13.70 -18.65 -8.03
CA ALA A 18 13.60 -17.22 -8.31
C ALA A 18 12.31 -16.70 -7.64
N GLY A 19 12.43 -15.62 -6.87
CA GLY A 19 11.32 -15.02 -6.13
C GLY A 19 11.72 -14.82 -4.67
N ALA A 20 12.40 -13.71 -4.40
CA ALA A 20 12.67 -13.25 -3.05
C ALA A 20 11.34 -12.81 -2.40
N GLN A 21 10.54 -13.78 -1.95
CA GLN A 21 9.57 -13.53 -0.89
C GLN A 21 10.39 -13.35 0.39
N ILE A 22 10.38 -12.14 0.94
CA ILE A 22 10.91 -11.87 2.26
C ILE A 22 10.04 -12.65 3.24
N ALA A 23 10.45 -13.88 3.54
CA ALA A 23 9.81 -14.73 4.53
C ALA A 23 10.10 -14.14 5.92
N PHE A 24 9.16 -13.35 6.43
CA PHE A 24 9.10 -13.05 7.86
C PHE A 24 8.78 -14.34 8.64
N PRO A 25 9.42 -14.58 9.80
CA PRO A 25 9.33 -15.87 10.48
C PRO A 25 7.97 -16.07 11.15
N LEU A 26 7.31 -17.20 10.85
CA LEU A 26 6.45 -18.02 11.72
C LEU A 26 5.48 -17.27 12.69
N ALA A 27 4.68 -16.33 12.18
CA ALA A 27 3.36 -16.09 12.80
C ALA A 27 2.39 -17.19 12.29
N PRO A 28 1.40 -17.64 13.07
CA PRO A 28 0.36 -18.52 12.53
C PRO A 28 -0.24 -17.88 11.29
N GLN A 29 -0.27 -18.63 10.19
CA GLN A 29 -0.81 -18.15 8.92
C GLN A 29 -2.29 -17.85 9.14
N VAL A 30 -2.65 -16.57 9.15
CA VAL A 30 -4.05 -16.15 9.26
C VAL A 30 -4.72 -16.45 7.94
N ALA A 31 -5.82 -17.20 7.97
CA ALA A 31 -6.57 -17.50 6.77
C ALA A 31 -7.48 -16.31 6.40
N PRO A 32 -7.66 -15.99 5.09
CA PRO A 32 -8.55 -14.90 4.67
C PRO A 32 -9.95 -14.98 5.28
N GLU A 33 -10.52 -16.18 5.41
CA GLU A 33 -11.82 -16.45 6.03
C GLU A 33 -11.88 -16.02 7.50
N ASP A 34 -10.79 -16.18 8.26
CA ASP A 34 -10.73 -15.76 9.66
C ASP A 34 -10.80 -14.24 9.77
N VAL A 35 -10.19 -13.52 8.83
CA VAL A 35 -10.24 -12.05 8.76
C VAL A 35 -11.67 -11.58 8.53
N ILE A 36 -12.38 -12.20 7.58
CA ILE A 36 -13.78 -11.84 7.28
C ILE A 36 -14.70 -12.22 8.44
N ALA A 37 -14.48 -13.37 9.06
CA ALA A 37 -15.22 -13.78 10.25
C ALA A 37 -15.03 -12.79 11.40
N PHE A 38 -13.80 -12.30 11.62
CA PHE A 38 -13.52 -11.29 12.64
C PHE A 38 -14.19 -9.95 12.32
N LEU A 39 -14.15 -9.49 11.07
CA LEU A 39 -14.85 -8.28 10.63
C LEU A 39 -16.35 -8.34 10.97
N ALA A 40 -16.99 -9.50 10.78
CA ALA A 40 -18.40 -9.68 11.10
C ALA A 40 -18.72 -9.45 12.59
N THR A 41 -17.77 -9.70 13.49
CA THR A 41 -17.95 -9.52 14.95
C THR A 41 -17.87 -8.07 15.41
N LEU A 42 -17.31 -7.16 14.60
CA LEU A 42 -17.13 -5.77 15.01
C LEU A 42 -18.49 -5.05 15.15
N PRO A 43 -18.67 -4.18 16.16
CA PRO A 43 -19.90 -3.42 16.40
C PRO A 43 -20.00 -2.20 15.46
N VAL A 44 -19.86 -2.42 14.16
CA VAL A 44 -19.92 -1.39 13.10
C VAL A 44 -21.14 -1.62 12.19
N PRO A 45 -21.63 -0.59 11.48
CA PRO A 45 -22.80 -0.71 10.60
C PRO A 45 -22.62 -1.78 9.51
N GLU A 46 -23.67 -2.55 9.22
CA GLU A 46 -23.63 -3.62 8.21
C GLU A 46 -23.40 -3.07 6.80
N GLU A 47 -23.82 -1.83 6.55
CA GLU A 47 -23.59 -1.12 5.30
C GLU A 47 -22.10 -0.93 4.98
N LEU A 48 -21.25 -0.94 6.01
CA LEU A 48 -19.80 -0.88 5.87
C LEU A 48 -19.16 -2.28 5.78
N LYS A 49 -19.69 -3.25 6.53
CA LYS A 49 -19.12 -4.61 6.57
C LYS A 49 -19.27 -5.34 5.24
N ALA A 50 -20.45 -5.30 4.63
CA ALA A 50 -20.74 -6.05 3.41
C ALA A 50 -19.82 -5.68 2.23
N PRO A 51 -19.67 -4.41 1.82
CA PRO A 51 -18.73 -4.05 0.76
C PRO A 51 -17.29 -4.34 1.16
N LEU A 52 -16.92 -4.04 2.41
CA LEU A 52 -15.56 -4.25 2.88
C LEU A 52 -15.14 -5.72 2.88
N ALA A 53 -16.04 -6.65 3.24
CA ALA A 53 -15.75 -8.07 3.21
C ALA A 53 -15.41 -8.57 1.80
N GLY A 54 -16.18 -8.13 0.79
CA GLY A 54 -15.91 -8.47 -0.61
C GLY A 54 -14.58 -7.90 -1.09
N GLU A 55 -14.34 -6.62 -0.82
CA GLU A 55 -13.11 -5.91 -1.22
C GLU A 55 -11.86 -6.48 -0.53
N MET A 56 -11.94 -6.82 0.76
CA MET A 56 -10.85 -7.46 1.49
C MET A 56 -10.53 -8.83 0.93
N LEU A 57 -11.54 -9.65 0.62
CA LEU A 57 -11.34 -10.98 0.05
C LEU A 57 -10.64 -10.89 -1.32
N ALA A 58 -11.10 -9.98 -2.18
CA ALA A 58 -10.49 -9.71 -3.48
C ALA A 58 -9.03 -9.26 -3.32
N ALA A 59 -8.77 -8.24 -2.49
CA ALA A 59 -7.43 -7.72 -2.27
C ALA A 59 -6.46 -8.74 -1.65
N MET A 60 -6.94 -9.65 -0.80
CA MET A 60 -6.13 -10.75 -0.27
C MET A 60 -5.80 -11.79 -1.36
N GLY A 61 -6.76 -12.12 -2.22
CA GLY A 61 -6.55 -13.01 -3.37
C GLY A 61 -5.58 -12.43 -4.40
N GLU A 62 -5.59 -11.10 -4.56
CA GLU A 62 -4.73 -10.35 -5.49
C GLU A 62 -3.36 -9.99 -4.91
N GLY A 63 -3.12 -10.22 -3.61
CA GLY A 63 -1.85 -9.86 -2.96
C GLY A 63 -1.67 -8.38 -2.63
N ARG A 64 -2.74 -7.57 -2.67
CA ARG A 64 -2.74 -6.15 -2.25
C ARG A 64 -2.90 -5.96 -0.74
N LEU A 65 -3.43 -6.98 -0.06
CA LEU A 65 -3.67 -7.00 1.38
C LEU A 65 -3.22 -8.34 1.95
N SER A 66 -2.33 -8.33 2.95
CA SER A 66 -1.92 -9.53 3.66
C SER A 66 -2.95 -9.87 4.76
N PRO A 67 -3.46 -11.11 4.85
CA PRO A 67 -4.41 -11.50 5.89
C PRO A 67 -3.93 -11.22 7.32
N GLY A 68 -2.63 -11.43 7.58
CA GLY A 68 -2.03 -11.16 8.89
C GLY A 68 -2.04 -9.67 9.27
N ILE A 69 -1.77 -8.78 8.31
CA ILE A 69 -1.80 -7.33 8.53
C ILE A 69 -3.25 -6.86 8.71
N ALA A 70 -4.16 -7.37 7.87
CA ALA A 70 -5.58 -7.09 7.97
C ALA A 70 -6.14 -7.48 9.36
N MET A 71 -5.86 -8.70 9.82
CA MET A 71 -6.28 -9.18 11.13
C MET A 71 -5.71 -8.32 12.27
N ALA A 72 -4.40 -8.03 12.24
CA ALA A 72 -3.77 -7.18 13.25
C ALA A 72 -4.42 -5.80 13.32
N PHE A 73 -4.73 -5.21 12.16
CA PHE A 73 -5.41 -3.93 12.06
C PHE A 73 -6.83 -3.98 12.63
N LEU A 74 -7.65 -4.98 12.24
CA LEU A 74 -9.00 -5.14 12.78
C LEU A 74 -9.00 -5.35 14.31
N GLN A 75 -8.07 -6.14 14.82
CA GLN A 75 -7.89 -6.33 16.27
C GLN A 75 -7.52 -5.02 16.97
N ALA A 76 -6.62 -4.23 16.38
CA ALA A 76 -6.26 -2.92 16.92
C ALA A 76 -7.45 -1.95 16.91
N LEU A 77 -8.24 -1.92 15.82
CA LEU A 77 -9.46 -1.12 15.76
C LEU A 77 -10.49 -1.54 16.81
N SER A 78 -10.64 -2.83 17.07
CA SER A 78 -11.63 -3.34 18.05
C SER A 78 -11.45 -2.78 19.47
N ALA A 79 -10.25 -2.29 19.80
CA ALA A 79 -9.93 -1.64 21.07
C ALA A 79 -10.25 -0.13 21.11
N LEU A 80 -10.60 0.48 19.97
CA LEU A 80 -10.98 1.88 19.86
C LEU A 80 -12.48 2.09 20.09
N SER A 81 -12.91 3.35 20.18
CA SER A 81 -14.35 3.66 20.27
C SER A 81 -15.08 3.30 18.97
N PRO A 82 -16.41 3.06 19.00
CA PRO A 82 -17.16 2.67 17.79
C PRO A 82 -17.04 3.68 16.63
N GLN A 83 -16.95 4.97 16.92
CA GLN A 83 -16.76 5.99 15.90
C GLN A 83 -15.40 5.88 15.21
N GLU A 84 -14.34 5.61 15.98
CA GLU A 84 -12.98 5.48 15.47
C GLU A 84 -12.82 4.18 14.67
N GLN A 85 -13.51 3.11 15.08
CA GLN A 85 -13.61 1.87 14.31
C GLN A 85 -14.17 2.13 12.91
N VAL A 86 -15.31 2.83 12.83
CA VAL A 86 -15.93 3.19 11.54
C VAL A 86 -14.97 3.96 10.67
N GLN A 87 -14.33 5.01 11.20
CA GLN A 87 -13.37 5.82 10.44
C GLN A 87 -12.18 5.00 9.92
N GLY A 88 -11.65 4.09 10.73
CA GLY A 88 -10.54 3.21 10.32
C GLY A 88 -10.94 2.27 9.18
N LEU A 89 -12.15 1.71 9.26
CA LEU A 89 -12.70 0.84 8.22
C LEU A 89 -13.06 1.60 6.93
N GLU A 90 -13.54 2.85 7.03
CA GLU A 90 -13.80 3.72 5.87
C GLU A 90 -12.53 4.05 5.08
N VAL A 91 -11.42 4.32 5.78
CA VAL A 91 -10.10 4.52 5.16
C VAL A 91 -9.66 3.26 4.42
N MET A 92 -9.80 2.09 5.05
CA MET A 92 -9.44 0.81 4.43
C MET A 92 -10.32 0.53 3.20
N LEU A 93 -11.64 0.70 3.31
CA LEU A 93 -12.56 0.53 2.19
C LEU A 93 -12.19 1.45 1.03
N SER A 94 -11.91 2.73 1.31
CA SER A 94 -11.52 3.70 0.29
C SER A 94 -10.23 3.31 -0.44
N ALA A 95 -9.24 2.77 0.28
CA ALA A 95 -8.01 2.27 -0.32
C ALA A 95 -8.26 1.02 -1.18
N LEU A 96 -9.10 0.10 -0.71
CA LEU A 96 -9.41 -1.14 -1.42
C LEU A 96 -10.17 -0.90 -2.72
N VAL A 97 -11.20 -0.04 -2.67
CA VAL A 97 -12.00 0.38 -3.83
C VAL A 97 -11.13 1.14 -4.85
N GLY A 98 -10.11 1.88 -4.39
CA GLY A 98 -9.11 2.50 -5.25
C GLY A 98 -8.09 1.52 -5.84
N GLU A 99 -8.29 0.21 -5.64
CA GLU A 99 -7.40 -0.89 -6.08
C GLU A 99 -5.95 -0.75 -5.58
N MET A 100 -5.76 -0.11 -4.43
CA MET A 100 -4.43 0.20 -3.90
C MET A 100 -3.83 -1.00 -3.15
N ILE A 101 -2.50 -1.03 -3.04
CA ILE A 101 -1.81 -1.89 -2.07
C ILE A 101 -1.99 -1.28 -0.68
N VAL A 102 -2.63 -2.00 0.23
CA VAL A 102 -3.16 -1.45 1.49
C VAL A 102 -2.25 -1.72 2.68
N ASP A 103 -1.42 -2.77 2.61
CA ASP A 103 -0.54 -3.19 3.71
C ASP A 103 0.31 -2.06 4.33
N PRO A 104 0.99 -1.20 3.55
CA PRO A 104 1.76 -0.10 4.12
C PRO A 104 0.90 0.92 4.87
N LEU A 105 -0.34 1.15 4.43
CA LEU A 105 -1.28 2.07 5.07
C LEU A 105 -1.72 1.52 6.43
N LEU A 106 -2.08 0.24 6.50
CA LEU A 106 -2.47 -0.40 7.76
C LEU A 106 -1.29 -0.50 8.74
N ASN A 107 -0.08 -0.75 8.23
CA ASN A 107 1.13 -0.77 9.06
C ASN A 107 1.44 0.60 9.67
N GLU A 108 1.23 1.70 8.94
CA GLU A 108 1.37 3.07 9.49
C GLU A 108 0.37 3.30 10.63
N ALA A 109 -0.88 2.85 10.47
CA ALA A 109 -1.89 2.92 11.52
C ALA A 109 -1.47 2.12 12.76
N LEU A 110 -1.09 0.85 12.55
CA LEU A 110 -0.63 -0.05 13.61
C LEU A 110 0.59 0.49 14.35
N GLN A 111 1.53 1.10 13.63
CA GLN A 111 2.70 1.75 14.22
C GLN A 111 2.27 2.95 15.09
N GLY A 112 1.38 3.80 14.57
CA GLY A 112 0.86 4.94 15.33
C GLY A 112 0.17 4.53 16.62
N LEU A 113 -0.70 3.51 16.56
CA LEU A 113 -1.40 2.96 17.72
C LEU A 113 -0.43 2.32 18.73
N ARG A 114 0.58 1.57 18.25
CA ARG A 114 1.61 0.97 19.11
C ARG A 114 2.47 2.01 19.83
N LEU A 115 2.67 3.18 19.21
CA LEU A 115 3.34 4.33 19.80
C LEU A 115 2.41 5.21 20.66
N ALA A 116 1.20 4.73 20.96
CA ALA A 116 0.19 5.44 21.74
C ALA A 116 -0.14 6.86 21.22
N ARG A 117 -0.05 7.07 19.90
CA ARG A 117 -0.48 8.33 19.29
C ARG A 117 -2.01 8.46 19.38
N PRO A 118 -2.55 9.66 19.65
CA PRO A 118 -3.99 9.87 19.61
C PRO A 118 -4.58 9.46 18.26
N TRP A 119 -5.75 8.82 18.26
CA TRP A 119 -6.39 8.34 17.02
C TRP A 119 -6.55 9.45 15.97
N ALA A 120 -6.95 10.65 16.37
CA ALA A 120 -7.07 11.79 15.46
C ALA A 120 -5.76 12.08 14.70
N GLN A 121 -4.60 11.91 15.35
CA GLN A 121 -3.30 12.07 14.68
C GLN A 121 -3.03 10.91 13.70
N VAL A 122 -3.34 9.68 14.10
CA VAL A 122 -3.23 8.51 13.21
C VAL A 122 -4.11 8.69 11.99
N LEU A 123 -5.38 9.04 12.18
CA LEU A 123 -6.35 9.26 11.11
C LEU A 123 -5.89 10.35 10.14
N ASN A 124 -5.37 11.48 10.63
CA ASN A 124 -4.84 12.54 9.76
C ASN A 124 -3.69 12.04 8.87
N ILE A 125 -2.78 11.22 9.42
CA ILE A 125 -1.69 10.62 8.64
C ILE A 125 -2.26 9.66 7.58
N LEU A 126 -3.23 8.81 7.95
CA LEU A 126 -3.84 7.87 7.02
C LEU A 126 -4.59 8.59 5.89
N GLN A 127 -5.32 9.65 6.19
CA GLN A 127 -6.03 10.46 5.19
C GLN A 127 -5.05 11.14 4.23
N LEU A 128 -3.93 11.66 4.74
CA LEU A 128 -2.88 12.22 3.88
C LEU A 128 -2.28 11.14 2.96
N ARG A 129 -1.93 9.97 3.50
CA ARG A 129 -1.38 8.85 2.70
C ARG A 129 -2.35 8.38 1.62
N LEU A 130 -3.62 8.20 1.99
CA LEU A 130 -4.68 7.82 1.06
C LEU A 130 -4.91 8.88 -0.03
N GLY A 131 -4.91 10.17 0.36
CA GLY A 131 -5.00 11.29 -0.57
C GLY A 131 -3.85 11.30 -1.58
N LEU A 132 -2.61 11.09 -1.11
CA LEU A 132 -1.42 11.02 -1.96
C LEU A 132 -1.43 9.81 -2.90
N LEU A 133 -1.87 8.64 -2.42
CA LEU A 133 -2.05 7.46 -3.27
C LEU A 133 -3.01 7.75 -4.42
N SER A 134 -4.22 8.22 -4.09
CA SER A 134 -5.24 8.50 -5.09
C SER A 134 -4.80 9.60 -6.06
N ALA A 135 -4.17 10.66 -5.55
CA ALA A 135 -3.67 11.75 -6.40
C ALA A 135 -2.56 11.29 -7.34
N THR A 136 -1.62 10.48 -6.84
CA THR A 136 -0.52 9.93 -7.66
C THR A 136 -1.07 9.03 -8.76
N GLN A 137 -2.01 8.14 -8.42
CA GLN A 137 -2.68 7.29 -9.40
C GLN A 137 -3.40 8.12 -10.47
N ALA A 138 -4.18 9.12 -10.06
CA ALA A 138 -4.91 9.99 -10.99
C ALA A 138 -3.97 10.73 -11.94
N VAL A 139 -2.91 11.36 -11.42
CA VAL A 139 -1.91 12.08 -12.23
C VAL A 139 -1.18 11.11 -13.17
N PHE A 140 -0.81 9.91 -12.73
CA PHE A 140 -0.11 8.94 -13.58
C PHE A 140 -1.00 8.42 -14.72
N ILE A 141 -2.29 8.25 -14.47
CA ILE A 141 -3.27 7.93 -15.51
C ILE A 141 -3.41 9.09 -16.50
N GLN A 142 -3.57 10.33 -16.01
CA GLN A 142 -3.72 11.52 -16.85
C GLN A 142 -2.50 11.77 -17.75
N GLN A 143 -1.30 11.51 -17.21
CA GLN A 143 -0.04 11.63 -17.96
C GLN A 143 0.23 10.41 -18.87
N GLY A 144 -0.63 9.38 -18.84
CA GLY A 144 -0.45 8.14 -19.62
C GLY A 144 0.78 7.34 -19.21
N ILE A 145 1.22 7.46 -17.96
CA ILE A 145 2.30 6.65 -17.36
C ILE A 145 1.76 5.26 -17.05
N ILE A 146 0.55 5.20 -16.48
CA ILE A 146 -0.19 3.97 -16.22
C ILE A 146 -1.41 3.97 -17.14
N PRO A 147 -1.73 2.84 -17.81
CA PRO A 147 -2.90 2.77 -18.66
C PRO A 147 -4.18 2.95 -17.82
N LEU A 148 -5.13 3.72 -18.35
CA LEU A 148 -6.48 3.77 -17.77
C LEU A 148 -7.12 2.38 -17.94
N ARG A 149 -7.49 1.74 -16.83
CA ARG A 149 -8.26 0.51 -16.87
C ARG A 149 -9.74 0.80 -17.12
N PRO A 150 -10.39 0.16 -18.12
CA PRO A 150 -11.83 0.23 -18.27
C PRO A 150 -12.54 -0.36 -17.05
N ALA A 151 -13.58 0.29 -16.56
CA ALA A 151 -14.36 -0.16 -15.38
C ALA A 151 -15.06 -1.53 -15.56
N GLN A 152 -15.08 -2.10 -16.77
CA GLN A 152 -15.66 -3.42 -17.07
C GLN A 152 -14.62 -4.54 -17.11
N GLU A 153 -13.34 -4.21 -16.97
CA GLU A 153 -12.27 -5.20 -16.99
C GLU A 153 -12.21 -5.92 -15.64
N HIS A 154 -12.60 -7.20 -15.63
CA HIS A 154 -12.58 -8.06 -14.43
C HIS A 154 -11.17 -8.61 -14.13
N ALA A 155 -10.14 -8.08 -14.78
CA ALA A 155 -8.77 -8.51 -14.55
C ALA A 155 -8.26 -7.88 -13.23
N PRO A 156 -7.45 -8.62 -12.46
CA PRO A 156 -6.86 -8.08 -11.26
C PRO A 156 -5.97 -6.87 -11.58
N PRO A 157 -5.75 -5.96 -10.61
CA PRO A 157 -4.92 -4.81 -10.82
C PRO A 157 -3.47 -5.16 -11.11
N ASP A 158 -2.84 -4.36 -11.99
CA ASP A 158 -1.40 -4.43 -12.24
C ASP A 158 -0.66 -4.02 -10.96
N LEU A 159 -0.13 -5.02 -10.25
CA LEU A 159 0.58 -4.84 -8.99
C LEU A 159 1.86 -4.04 -9.15
N ASP A 160 2.55 -4.12 -10.28
CA ASP A 160 3.78 -3.36 -10.49
C ASP A 160 3.46 -1.87 -10.67
N ALA A 161 2.37 -1.56 -11.38
CA ALA A 161 1.86 -0.20 -11.49
C ALA A 161 1.35 0.34 -10.14
N ALA A 162 0.65 -0.50 -9.36
CA ALA A 162 0.18 -0.13 -8.02
C ALA A 162 1.36 0.11 -7.06
N LEU A 163 2.41 -0.71 -7.13
CA LEU A 163 3.65 -0.56 -6.36
C LEU A 163 4.39 0.73 -6.75
N LEU A 164 4.42 1.07 -8.03
CA LEU A 164 5.01 2.34 -8.49
C LEU A 164 4.29 3.55 -7.89
N VAL A 165 2.95 3.56 -7.94
CA VAL A 165 2.12 4.61 -7.31
C VAL A 165 2.41 4.68 -5.82
N LEU A 166 2.42 3.54 -5.15
CA LEU A 166 2.70 3.41 -3.72
C LEU A 166 4.05 4.07 -3.36
N GLU A 167 5.12 3.71 -4.05
CA GLU A 167 6.47 4.17 -3.71
C GLU A 167 6.66 5.68 -3.92
N VAL A 168 6.03 6.24 -4.96
CA VAL A 168 6.03 7.69 -5.23
C VAL A 168 5.21 8.42 -4.17
N ALA A 169 3.97 7.99 -3.91
CA ALA A 169 3.10 8.58 -2.91
C ALA A 169 3.73 8.50 -1.50
N TRP A 170 4.40 7.40 -1.17
CA TRP A 170 5.10 7.25 0.10
C TRP A 170 6.29 8.20 0.22
N ALA A 171 7.11 8.38 -0.83
CA ALA A 171 8.23 9.31 -0.76
C ALA A 171 7.78 10.76 -0.54
N ILE A 172 6.70 11.17 -1.22
CA ILE A 172 6.08 12.48 -1.01
C ILE A 172 5.54 12.58 0.42
N GLY A 173 4.81 11.57 0.90
CA GLY A 173 4.25 11.56 2.24
C GLY A 173 5.32 11.59 3.33
N ASP A 174 6.43 10.87 3.16
CA ASP A 174 7.56 10.85 4.11
C ASP A 174 8.17 12.24 4.26
N HIS A 175 8.29 12.98 3.16
CA HIS A 175 8.76 14.35 3.18
C HIS A 175 7.82 15.27 3.98
N LEU A 176 6.52 15.20 3.71
CA LEU A 176 5.50 16.04 4.37
C LEU A 176 5.34 15.71 5.86
N ILE A 177 5.28 14.43 6.20
CA ILE A 177 5.13 13.95 7.59
C ILE A 177 6.36 14.31 8.44
N SER A 178 7.54 14.43 7.81
CA SER A 178 8.77 14.92 8.47
C SER A 178 8.72 16.41 8.82
N GLY A 179 7.63 17.12 8.50
CA GLY A 179 7.43 18.54 8.83
C GLY A 179 7.93 19.51 7.76
N ASN A 180 8.32 19.03 6.58
CA ASN A 180 8.75 19.89 5.48
C ASN A 180 7.54 20.56 4.79
N SER A 181 7.82 21.64 4.06
CA SER A 181 6.79 22.44 3.41
C SER A 181 6.16 21.71 2.21
N PRO A 182 4.83 21.72 2.06
CA PRO A 182 4.17 21.27 0.82
C PRO A 182 4.61 22.05 -0.43
N ALA A 183 5.18 23.25 -0.26
CA ALA A 183 5.73 24.04 -1.36
C ALA A 183 7.11 23.54 -1.85
N ASP A 184 7.80 22.68 -1.07
CA ASP A 184 9.13 22.15 -1.43
C ASP A 184 9.05 20.98 -2.41
N ALA A 185 8.56 21.26 -3.62
CA ALA A 185 8.48 20.23 -4.65
C ALA A 185 9.84 19.76 -5.16
N VAL A 186 10.89 20.58 -5.03
CA VAL A 186 12.24 20.18 -5.42
C VAL A 186 12.77 19.12 -4.44
N GLY A 187 12.61 19.32 -3.13
CA GLY A 187 12.98 18.33 -2.13
C GLY A 187 12.20 17.02 -2.28
N MET A 188 10.90 17.10 -2.54
CA MET A 188 10.05 15.94 -2.80
C MET A 188 10.46 15.20 -4.09
N GLU A 189 10.70 15.92 -5.19
CA GLU A 189 11.18 15.33 -6.45
C GLU A 189 12.49 14.57 -6.26
N GLN A 190 13.47 15.16 -5.54
CA GLN A 190 14.75 14.50 -5.26
C GLN A 190 14.58 13.20 -4.46
N LEU A 191 13.67 13.19 -3.47
CA LEU A 191 13.37 11.99 -2.68
C LEU A 191 12.70 10.91 -3.52
N VAL A 192 11.72 11.28 -4.35
CA VAL A 192 11.06 10.35 -5.28
C VAL A 192 12.10 9.79 -6.27
N GLN A 193 12.94 10.63 -6.85
CA GLN A 193 13.96 10.23 -7.81
C GLN A 193 14.96 9.25 -7.19
N ALA A 194 15.45 9.55 -5.99
CA ALA A 194 16.38 8.69 -5.25
C ALA A 194 15.75 7.33 -4.92
N ARG A 195 14.47 7.33 -4.50
CA ARG A 195 13.73 6.10 -4.21
C ARG A 195 13.52 5.25 -5.46
N LEU A 196 13.01 5.84 -6.54
CA LEU A 196 12.77 5.12 -7.79
C LEU A 196 14.05 4.53 -8.38
N ARG A 197 15.16 5.29 -8.39
CA ARG A 197 16.47 4.77 -8.84
C ARG A 197 16.95 3.57 -8.03
N ARG A 198 16.69 3.54 -6.72
CA ARG A 198 17.05 2.41 -5.85
C ARG A 198 16.22 1.17 -6.14
N LEU A 199 14.93 1.34 -6.43
CA LEU A 199 13.98 0.23 -6.65
C LEU A 199 13.99 -0.29 -8.09
N ARG A 200 14.49 0.51 -9.03
CA ARG A 200 14.63 0.18 -10.46
C ARG A 200 15.35 -1.15 -10.68
N GLY A 201 14.69 -2.09 -11.36
CA GLY A 201 15.24 -3.38 -11.75
C GLY A 201 15.42 -4.37 -10.59
N SER A 202 15.00 -4.02 -9.38
CA SER A 202 14.98 -4.92 -8.22
C SER A 202 13.54 -5.24 -7.80
N LEU A 203 12.81 -4.22 -7.35
CA LEU A 203 11.42 -4.32 -6.93
C LEU A 203 10.45 -3.76 -7.96
N LEU A 204 10.89 -2.78 -8.77
CA LEU A 204 10.07 -2.17 -9.81
C LEU A 204 10.67 -2.45 -11.20
N PRO A 205 9.85 -2.88 -12.18
CA PRO A 205 10.30 -3.06 -13.56
C PRO A 205 10.88 -1.78 -14.16
N VAL A 206 11.99 -1.91 -14.88
CA VAL A 206 12.67 -0.78 -15.54
C VAL A 206 11.75 -0.05 -16.51
N GLN A 207 10.89 -0.80 -17.20
CA GLN A 207 9.94 -0.28 -18.20
C GLN A 207 8.89 0.64 -17.59
N LEU A 208 8.59 0.49 -16.30
CA LEU A 208 7.67 1.37 -15.58
C LEU A 208 8.39 2.56 -14.94
N VAL A 209 9.61 2.33 -14.43
CA VAL A 209 10.37 3.36 -13.70
C VAL A 209 10.97 4.41 -14.61
N ASP A 210 11.57 4.01 -15.74
CA ASP A 210 12.28 4.95 -16.63
C ASP A 210 11.38 6.05 -17.18
N PRO A 211 10.15 5.76 -17.69
CA PRO A 211 9.23 6.81 -18.13
C PRO A 211 8.84 7.79 -17.03
N VAL A 212 8.73 7.32 -15.77
CA VAL A 212 8.48 8.21 -14.63
C VAL A 212 9.68 9.09 -14.36
N LEU A 213 10.89 8.52 -14.30
CA LEU A 213 12.11 9.28 -14.05
C LEU A 213 12.36 10.37 -15.12
N ASP A 214 12.00 10.10 -16.37
CA ASP A 214 12.13 11.05 -17.48
C ASP A 214 11.13 12.21 -17.40
N ARG A 215 9.97 11.99 -16.79
CA ARG A 215 8.88 12.98 -16.66
C ARG A 215 8.80 13.63 -15.28
N LEU A 216 9.50 13.05 -14.31
CA LEU A 216 9.50 13.53 -12.94
C LEU A 216 10.02 14.97 -12.91
N SER A 217 9.21 15.86 -12.35
CA SER A 217 9.54 17.27 -12.24
C SER A 217 8.86 17.86 -11.01
N PRO A 218 9.34 19.00 -10.49
CA PRO A 218 8.68 19.69 -9.38
C PRO A 218 7.22 20.05 -9.70
N ALA A 219 6.89 20.32 -10.97
CA ALA A 219 5.52 20.62 -11.39
C ALA A 219 4.60 19.41 -11.23
N LEU A 220 5.05 18.22 -11.65
CA LEU A 220 4.30 16.97 -11.49
C LEU A 220 4.07 16.65 -10.00
N ILE A 221 5.09 16.85 -9.16
CA ILE A 221 4.98 16.68 -7.71
C ILE A 221 3.96 17.65 -7.13
N GLN A 222 4.00 18.93 -7.54
CA GLN A 222 3.01 19.91 -7.07
C GLN A 222 1.59 19.57 -7.50
N GLU A 223 1.40 19.03 -8.70
CA GLU A 223 0.11 18.56 -9.17
C GLU A 223 -0.45 17.47 -8.24
N ILE A 224 0.38 16.46 -7.92
CA ILE A 224 0.02 15.38 -6.98
C ILE A 224 -0.32 15.94 -5.60
N VAL A 225 0.54 16.79 -5.03
CA VAL A 225 0.34 17.34 -3.68
C VAL A 225 -0.90 18.23 -3.62
N ALA A 226 -1.10 19.10 -4.62
CA ALA A 226 -2.26 19.98 -4.68
C ALA A 226 -3.57 19.19 -4.76
N LEU A 227 -3.58 18.09 -5.51
CA LEU A 227 -4.73 17.20 -5.65
C LEU A 227 -4.99 16.38 -4.37
N ALA A 228 -3.92 15.90 -3.72
CA ALA A 228 -4.01 15.15 -2.46
C ALA A 228 -4.58 16.02 -1.32
N LEU A 229 -4.17 17.28 -1.26
CA LEU A 229 -4.63 18.23 -0.23
C LEU A 229 -5.98 18.89 -0.55
N ASN A 230 -6.43 18.84 -1.82
CA ASN A 230 -7.74 19.36 -2.25
C ASN A 230 -8.51 18.31 -3.07
N PRO A 231 -9.16 17.34 -2.39
CA PRO A 231 -9.93 16.27 -3.01
C PRO A 231 -10.94 16.70 -4.06
N GLU A 232 -11.57 17.87 -3.88
CA GLU A 232 -12.64 18.39 -4.73
C GLU A 232 -12.22 18.71 -6.17
N ARG A 233 -10.91 18.66 -6.46
CA ARG A 233 -10.35 18.89 -7.79
C ARG A 233 -10.14 17.60 -8.61
N ARG A 234 -10.46 16.44 -8.04
CA ARG A 234 -10.37 15.12 -8.70
C ARG A 234 -11.55 14.87 -9.63
#